data_AF-A0A2R4N0P3-F1
#
_entry.id   AF-A0A2R4N0P3-F1
#
_cell.length_a   1.000
_cell.length_b   1.000
_cell.length_c   1.000
_cell.angle_alpha   90.00
_cell.angle_beta   90.00
_cell.angle_gamma   90.00
#
_symmetry.space_group_name_H-M   'P 1'
#
loop_
_entity.id
_entity.type
_entity.pdbx_description
1 polymer ?
#
loop_
_entity_poly.entity_id
_entity_poly.type
_entity_poly.pdbx_seq_one_letter_code
_entity_poly.pdbx_strand_id
1 'polypeptide(L)' 'MNKNKKETLIICPICQSRDIGILRQNLWFCRACFCELVEKSGKIVAFGIEQDGSLKKIEKSA' A
#
# COMPACT_ATOMS: atom_id res chain seq x y z
N MET A 1 3.77 -30.59 -6.91
CA MET A 1 3.29 -29.24 -7.27
C MET A 1 3.46 -28.32 -6.06
N ASN A 2 4.59 -27.61 -5.97
CA ASN A 2 4.89 -26.72 -4.84
C ASN A 2 4.22 -25.36 -5.05
N LYS A 3 3.14 -25.08 -4.33
CA LYS A 3 2.56 -23.73 -4.25
C LYS A 3 2.75 -23.18 -2.84
N ASN A 4 4.01 -22.98 -2.44
CA ASN A 4 4.34 -22.11 -1.30
C ASN A 4 4.22 -20.66 -1.75
N LYS A 5 2.99 -20.20 -2.01
CA LYS A 5 2.72 -18.76 -2.12
C LYS A 5 2.73 -18.24 -0.69
N LYS A 6 3.86 -17.67 -0.26
CA LYS A 6 3.87 -16.80 0.93
C LYS A 6 2.85 -15.70 0.65
N GLU A 7 1.67 -15.79 1.25
CA GLU A 7 0.74 -14.68 1.30
C GLU A 7 1.38 -13.61 2.18
N THR A 8 2.07 -12.68 1.55
CA THR A 8 2.57 -11.47 2.22
C THR A 8 1.35 -10.70 2.70
N LEU A 9 1.06 -10.79 4.00
CA LEU A 9 0.04 -9.99 4.66
C LEU A 9 0.49 -8.53 4.66
N ILE A 10 -0.10 -7.71 3.80
CA ILE A 10 0.16 -6.27 3.73
C ILE A 10 -0.80 -5.57 4.69
N ILE A 11 -0.24 -4.73 5.56
CA ILE A 11 -0.98 -3.85 6.45
C ILE A 11 -0.73 -2.43 5.97
N CYS A 12 -1.79 -1.64 5.80
CA CYS A 12 -1.64 -0.25 5.38
C CYS A 12 -0.85 0.55 6.43
N PRO A 13 0.29 1.16 6.10
CA PRO A 13 1.05 1.96 7.06
C PRO A 13 0.29 3.23 7.51
N ILE A 14 -0.72 3.66 6.74
CA ILE A 14 -1.47 4.90 6.99
C ILE A 14 -2.62 4.68 7.97
N CYS A 15 -3.48 3.68 7.74
CA CYS A 15 -4.65 3.44 8.59
C CYS A 15 -4.62 2.11 9.35
N GLN A 16 -3.55 1.30 9.20
CA GLN A 16 -3.41 -0.04 9.78
C GLN A 16 -4.49 -1.06 9.34
N SER A 17 -5.33 -0.70 8.37
CA SER A 17 -6.30 -1.63 7.78
C SER A 17 -5.60 -2.76 7.03
N ARG A 18 -6.24 -3.93 7.07
CA ARG A 18 -5.88 -5.13 6.29
C ARG A 18 -6.71 -5.25 5.01
N ASP A 19 -7.65 -4.35 4.79
CA ASP A 19 -8.46 -4.33 3.57
C ASP A 19 -7.67 -3.70 2.42
N ILE A 20 -6.80 -4.54 1.84
CA ILE A 20 -5.88 -4.19 0.77
C ILE A 20 -6.32 -4.87 -0.52
N GLY A 21 -6.53 -4.08 -1.56
CA GLY A 21 -6.71 -4.53 -2.94
C GLY A 21 -5.38 -4.65 -3.67
N ILE A 22 -5.24 -5.67 -4.52
CA ILE A 22 -4.11 -5.81 -5.44
C ILE A 22 -4.48 -5.09 -6.74
N LEU A 23 -3.67 -4.13 -7.16
CA LEU A 23 -3.82 -3.48 -8.47
C LEU A 23 -2.89 -4.13 -9.50
N ARG A 24 -1.60 -4.28 -9.16
CA ARG A 24 -0.56 -4.94 -9.96
C ARG A 24 0.50 -5.56 -9.06
N GLN A 25 1.48 -6.25 -9.64
CA GLN A 25 2.65 -6.69 -8.88
C GLN A 25 3.33 -5.49 -8.23
N ASN A 26 3.62 -5.57 -6.92
CA ASN A 26 4.25 -4.52 -6.11
C ASN A 26 3.42 -3.23 -5.97
N LEU A 27 2.12 -3.27 -6.32
CA LEU A 27 1.20 -2.14 -6.27
C LEU A 27 -0.15 -2.56 -5.71
N TRP A 28 -0.53 -1.93 -4.60
CA TRP A 28 -1.76 -2.20 -3.87
C TRP A 28 -2.53 -0.92 -3.59
N PHE A 29 -3.77 -1.09 -3.18
CA PHE A 29 -4.67 0.00 -2.82
C PHE A 29 -5.34 -0.32 -1.49
N CYS A 30 -5.27 0.59 -0.53
CA CYS A 30 -5.95 0.41 0.74
C CYS A 30 -7.37 0.99 0.68
N ARG A 31 -8.37 0.12 0.78
CA ARG A 31 -9.79 0.49 0.65
C ARG A 31 -10.33 1.34 1.81
N ALA A 32 -9.62 1.38 2.93
CA ALA A 32 -10.01 2.16 4.11
C ALA A 32 -9.53 3.63 4.09
N CYS A 33 -8.36 3.92 3.51
CA CYS A 33 -7.78 5.28 3.43
C CYS A 33 -7.79 5.85 2.00
N PHE A 34 -8.22 5.05 1.02
CA PHE A 34 -8.16 5.37 -0.41
C PHE A 34 -6.75 5.74 -0.91
N CYS A 35 -5.72 5.14 -0.31
CA CYS A 35 -4.32 5.44 -0.60
C CYS A 35 -3.64 4.28 -1.36
N GLU A 36 -2.78 4.62 -2.32
CA GLU A 36 -1.98 3.64 -3.08
C GLU A 36 -0.75 3.23 -2.27
N LEU A 37 -0.41 1.94 -2.30
CA LEU A 37 0.73 1.36 -1.61
C LEU A 37 1.67 0.75 -2.65
N VAL A 38 2.94 1.14 -2.64
CA VAL A 38 3.95 0.67 -3.59
C VAL A 38 5.10 0.03 -2.82
N GLU A 39 5.51 -1.17 -3.22
CA GLU A 39 6.74 -1.75 -2.71
C GLU A 39 7.94 -1.17 -3.46
N LYS A 40 8.85 -0.53 -2.73
CA LYS A 40 10.15 -0.07 -3.23
C LYS A 40 11.24 -0.65 -2.34
N SER A 41 12.10 -1.50 -2.92
CA SER A 41 13.24 -2.13 -2.23
C SER A 41 12.85 -2.84 -0.92
N GLY A 42 11.75 -3.59 -0.92
CA GLY A 42 11.26 -4.33 0.25
C GLY A 42 10.54 -3.48 1.32
N LYS A 43 10.31 -2.18 1.05
CA LYS A 43 9.53 -1.29 1.92
C LYS A 43 8.23 -0.87 1.24
N ILE A 44 7.14 -0.88 1.99
CA ILE A 44 5.85 -0.34 1.53
C ILE A 44 5.83 1.17 1.74
N VAL A 45 5.59 1.91 0.66
CA VAL A 45 5.43 3.36 0.66
C VAL A 45 4.01 3.69 0.25
N ALA A 46 3.34 4.57 1.00
CA ALA A 46 2.00 5.02 0.66
C ALA A 46 2.04 6.36 -0.09
N PHE A 47 1.21 6.47 -1.12
CA PHE A 47 0.94 7.70 -1.86
C PHE A 47 -0.53 8.08 -1.68
N GLY A 48 -0.76 9.31 -1.26
CA GLY A 48 -2.07 9.95 -1.24
C GLY A 48 -2.23 10.87 -2.44
N ILE A 49 -3.48 11.13 -2.80
CA ILE A 49 -3.83 12.19 -3.74
C ILE A 49 -4.22 13.42 -2.91
N GLU A 50 -3.53 14.53 -3.14
CA GLU A 50 -3.85 15.82 -2.53
C GLU A 50 -5.06 16.48 -3.22
N GLN A 51 -5.62 17.53 -2.64
CA GLN A 51 -6.82 18.20 -3.16
C GLN A 51 -6.63 18.75 -4.59
N ASP A 52 -5.40 19.10 -4.95
CA ASP A 52 -5.01 19.60 -6.27
C ASP A 52 -4.75 18.47 -7.30
N GLY A 53 -4.91 17.21 -6.90
CA GLY A 53 -4.67 16.04 -7.74
C GLY A 53 -3.21 15.59 -7.79
N SER A 54 -2.29 16.25 -7.07
CA SER A 54 -0.90 15.81 -7.00
C SER A 54 -0.73 14.56 -6.13
N LEU A 55 0.25 13.71 -6.47
CA LEU A 55 0.62 12.55 -5.65
C LEU A 55 1.63 12.96 -4.58
N LYS A 56 1.31 12.69 -3.32
CA LYS A 56 2.20 12.94 -2.20
C LYS A 56 2.53 11.66 -1.45
N LYS A 57 3.81 11.48 -1.15
CA LYS A 57 4.27 10.44 -0.23
C LYS A 57 3.72 10.73 1.16
N ILE A 58 2.93 9.82 1.71
CA ILE A 58 2.43 9.93 3.07
C ILE A 58 3.46 9.27 3.98
N GLU A 59 4.20 10.09 4.71
CA GLU A 59 5.07 9.64 5.80
C GLU A 59 4.32 9.89 7.12
N LYS A 60 4.20 8.87 7.97
CA LYS A 60 3.90 9.12 9.38
C LYS A 60 5.21 9.51 10.04
N SER A 61 5.36 10.78 10.39
CA SER A 61 6.28 11.18 11.45
C SER A 61 5.85 10.41 12.70
N ALA A 62 6.73 9.54 13.19
CA ALA A 62 6.52 8.83 14.46
C ALA A 62 6.43 9.81 15.63
#